data_AF-A0A6B3CKK7-F1
#
_entry.id   AF-A0A6B3CKK7-F1
#
_cell.length_a   1.000
_cell.length_b   1.000
_cell.length_c   1.000
_cell.angle_alpha   90.00
_cell.angle_beta   90.00
_cell.angle_gamma   90.00
#
_symmetry.space_group_name_H-M   'P 1'
#
loop_
_entity.id
_entity.type
_entity.pdbx_description
1 polymer ?
#
loop_
_entity_poly.entity_id
_entity_poly.type
_entity_poly.pdbx_seq_one_letter_code
_entity_poly.pdbx_strand_id
1 'polypeptide(L)' 'NPATQIKWGLDYMKDRYGSACDAWSFWQTNGWY' A
#
# COMPACT_ATOMS: atom_id res chain seq x y z
N ASN A 1 -14.31 11.68 5.39
CA ASN A 1 -13.04 12.42 5.58
C ASN A 1 -11.95 11.71 4.78
N PRO A 2 -11.45 12.29 3.68
CA PRO A 2 -10.47 11.65 2.80
C PRO A 2 -9.11 11.40 3.48
N ALA A 3 -8.69 12.24 4.43
CA ALA A 3 -7.42 12.07 5.14
C ALA A 3 -7.37 10.79 5.97
N THR A 4 -8.51 10.38 6.55
CA THR A 4 -8.64 9.13 7.31
C THR A 4 -8.43 7.91 6.44
N GLN A 5 -9.01 7.90 5.23
CA GLN A 5 -8.89 6.79 4.29
C GLN A 5 -7.46 6.66 3.75
N ILE A 6 -6.82 7.79 3.43
CA ILE A 6 -5.41 7.81 3.01
C ILE A 6 -4.52 7.22 4.12
N LYS A 7 -4.76 7.62 5.38
CA LYS A 7 -3.99 7.09 6.51
C LYS A 7 -4.15 5.57 6.66
N TRP A 8 -5.38 5.06 6.60
CA TRP A 8 -5.62 3.60 6.68
C TRP A 8 -4.99 2.84 5.53
N GLY A 9 -5.02 3.37 4.31
CA GLY A 9 -4.36 2.76 3.16
C GLY A 9 -2.84 2.68 3.33
N LEU A 10 -2.22 3.76 3.81
CA LEU A 10 -0.79 3.81 4.08
C LEU A 10 -0.38 2.87 5.23
N ASP A 11 -1.16 2.82 6.32
CA ASP A 11 -0.90 1.93 7.44
C ASP A 11 -1.03 0.46 7.01
N TYR A 12 -2.05 0.12 6.21
CA TYR A 12 -2.21 -1.22 5.65
C TYR A 12 -1.03 -1.62 4.74
N MET A 13 -0.61 -0.73 3.84
CA MET A 13 0.53 -0.99 2.96
C MET A 13 1.81 -1.21 3.77
N LYS A 14 2.01 -0.43 4.83
CA LYS A 14 3.16 -0.55 5.72
C LYS A 14 3.15 -1.88 6.50
N ASP A 15 2.01 -2.27 7.05
CA ASP A 15 1.88 -3.51 7.82
C ASP A 15 2.09 -4.75 6.95
N ARG A 16 1.50 -4.76 5.74
CA ARG A 16 1.55 -5.92 4.83
C ARG A 16 2.82 -6.01 3.99
N TYR A 17 3.39 -4.88 3.58
CA TYR A 17 4.48 -4.81 2.60
C TYR A 17 5.72 -4.06 3.12
N GLY A 18 5.71 -3.50 4.32
CA GLY A 18 6.82 -2.74 4.91
C GLY A 18 6.84 -1.27 4.53
N SER A 19 6.50 -0.94 3.29
CA SER A 19 6.32 0.45 2.83
C SER A 19 5.34 0.54 1.66
N ALA A 20 4.85 1.75 1.37
CA ALA A 20 4.01 1.99 0.20
C ALA A 20 4.77 1.74 -1.12
N CYS A 21 6.08 2.00 -1.16
CA CYS A 21 6.92 1.72 -2.33
C CYS A 21 7.07 0.22 -2.57
N ASP A 22 7.26 -0.56 -1.50
CA ASP A 22 7.37 -2.02 -1.56
C ASP A 22 6.03 -2.65 -1.96
N ALA A 23 4.91 -2.12 -1.46
CA ALA A 23 3.56 -2.54 -1.88
C ALA A 23 3.35 -2.34 -3.39
N TRP A 24 3.74 -1.17 -3.91
CA TRP A 24 3.66 -0.88 -5.34
C TRP A 24 4.54 -1.83 -6.16
N SER A 25 5.80 -2.02 -5.77
CA SER A 25 6.68 -2.95 -6.45
C SER A 25 6.14 -4.38 -6.44
N PHE A 26 5.57 -4.83 -5.31
CA PHE A 26 4.96 -6.14 -5.19
C PHE A 26 3.81 -6.31 -6.19
N TRP A 27 2.89 -5.35 -6.31
CA TRP A 27 1.78 -5.45 -7.26
C TRP A 27 2.25 -5.45 -8.72
N GLN A 28 3.23 -4.61 -9.06
CA GLN A 28 3.84 -4.59 -10.40
C GLN A 28 4.51 -5.92 -10.75
N THR A 29 5.24 -6.53 -9.81
CA THR A 29 5.92 -7.82 -10.03
C THR A 29 4.94 -9.00 -10.09
N ASN A 30 3.86 -8.97 -9.30
CA ASN A 30 2.87 -10.06 -9.27
C ASN A 30 1.82 -9.95 -10.39
N GLY A 31 1.80 -8.86 -11.15
CA GLY A 31 0.81 -8.63 -12.21
C GLY A 31 -0.61 -8.42 -11.67
N TRP A 32 -0.73 -7.98 -10.42
CA TRP A 32 -2.03 -7.66 -9.79
C TRP A 32 -2.38 -6.23 -10.12
N TYR A 33 -2.83 -6.03 -11.36
CA TYR A 33 -3.36 -4.75 -11.83
C TYR A 33 -4.88 -4.82 -11.93
#